data_AF-A0A976M4K7-F1
#
_entry.id   AF-A0A976M4K7-F1
#
_cell.length_a   1.000
_cell.length_b   1.000
_cell.length_c   1.000
_cell.angle_alpha   90.00
_cell.angle_beta   90.00
_cell.angle_gamma   90.00
#
_symmetry.space_group_name_H-M   'P 1'
#
loop_
_entity.id
_entity.type
_entity.pdbx_description
1 polymer ?
#
loop_
_entity_poly.entity_id
_entity_poly.type
_entity_poly.pdbx_seq_one_letter_code
_entity_poly.pdbx_strand_id
1 'polypeptide(L)'
;MNLNIYRPVCHNLLKNIGYSLLNKNGIGVNNIIRINTDTFLRQCTSAYINRRFFTSVDSTKESREKAVKDSEGKTENETMNETDEQDLMPEDALRQENESMKQKLSTLENKLKELELKYKLSLSNCDNMCKIHKKELDNAKVYAVTDFAKALLEVADTFELAFQHLKNSESEGSGGDFVDGIKMTENLLQQTFERFGIERYESLNEEFNPQVHEAMFEVGDKNSHNKVIQVVKNGYKISGRILRPAKVGVSKRL
;
A
#
# COMPACT_ATOMS: atom_id res chain seq x y z
N MET A 1 -16.16 -2.73 -11.42
CA MET A 1 -16.55 -3.94 -10.67
C MET A 1 -15.47 -4.18 -9.62
N ASN A 2 -15.67 -4.28 -8.30
CA ASN A 2 -16.83 -4.47 -7.44
C ASN A 2 -16.55 -3.73 -6.10
N LEU A 3 -17.34 -2.69 -5.78
CA LEU A 3 -17.26 -1.95 -4.50
C LEU A 3 -18.02 -2.66 -3.34
N ASN A 4 -18.41 -3.92 -3.54
CA ASN A 4 -19.43 -4.58 -2.71
C ASN A 4 -18.87 -5.44 -1.55
N ILE A 5 -17.56 -5.45 -1.31
CA ILE A 5 -16.94 -6.31 -0.28
C ILE A 5 -16.64 -5.55 1.03
N TYR A 6 -16.54 -4.22 1.00
CA TYR A 6 -16.16 -3.40 2.18
C TYR A 6 -17.34 -2.77 2.94
N ARG A 7 -18.56 -2.83 2.40
CA ARG A 7 -19.76 -2.25 3.01
C ARG A 7 -20.15 -2.83 4.39
N PRO A 8 -19.98 -4.15 4.68
CA PRO A 8 -20.41 -4.70 5.98
C PRO A 8 -19.43 -4.44 7.12
N VAL A 9 -18.13 -4.27 6.84
CA VAL A 9 -17.09 -4.11 7.86
C VAL A 9 -17.16 -2.71 8.50
N CYS A 10 -17.37 -1.66 7.69
CA CYS A 10 -17.53 -0.29 8.19
C CYS A 10 -18.87 -0.09 8.93
N HIS A 11 -19.92 -0.81 8.54
CA HIS A 11 -21.24 -0.71 9.16
C HIS A 11 -21.27 -1.33 10.58
N ASN A 12 -20.51 -2.41 10.82
CA ASN A 12 -20.42 -3.03 12.14
C ASN A 12 -19.57 -2.23 13.14
N LEU A 13 -18.52 -1.55 12.65
CA LEU A 13 -17.72 -0.63 13.47
C LEU A 13 -18.49 0.62 13.89
N LEU A 14 -19.31 1.19 13.00
CA LEU A 14 -20.14 2.36 13.30
C LEU A 14 -21.29 2.05 14.25
N LYS A 15 -21.85 0.82 14.23
CA LYS A 15 -22.81 0.38 15.24
C LYS A 15 -22.16 0.27 16.62
N ASN A 16 -21.00 -0.37 16.76
CA ASN A 16 -20.36 -0.57 18.06
C ASN A 16 -19.93 0.73 18.74
N ILE A 17 -19.49 1.73 17.96
CA ILE A 17 -19.14 3.04 18.52
C ILE A 17 -20.41 3.81 18.93
N GLY A 18 -21.48 3.74 18.13
CA GLY A 18 -22.75 4.41 18.41
C GLY A 18 -23.48 3.90 19.67
N TYR A 19 -23.47 2.59 19.93
CA TYR A 19 -24.17 2.00 21.08
C TYR A 19 -23.52 2.31 22.43
N SER A 20 -22.20 2.55 22.49
CA SER A 20 -21.50 2.86 23.75
C SER A 20 -21.74 4.29 24.24
N LEU A 21 -22.03 5.23 23.33
CA LEU A 21 -22.30 6.64 23.66
C LEU A 21 -23.76 6.89 24.08
N LEU A 22 -24.67 5.96 23.80
CA LEU A 22 -26.10 6.11 24.09
C LEU A 22 -26.51 5.66 25.50
N ASN A 23 -25.66 4.92 26.22
CA ASN A 23 -26.02 4.37 27.55
C ASN A 23 -25.66 5.28 28.74
N LYS A 24 -24.98 6.42 28.51
CA LYS A 24 -24.61 7.36 29.58
C LYS A 24 -25.57 8.54 29.77
N ASN A 25 -26.40 8.86 28.78
CA ASN A 25 -27.14 10.13 28.77
C ASN A 25 -28.67 10.02 28.66
N GLY A 26 -29.27 8.83 28.75
CA GLY A 26 -30.72 8.71 29.00
C GLY A 26 -31.65 9.47 28.02
N ILE A 27 -31.36 9.46 26.71
CA ILE A 27 -32.24 10.09 25.71
C ILE A 27 -32.99 9.00 24.95
N GLY A 28 -34.32 9.06 25.01
CA GLY A 28 -35.25 8.09 24.44
C GLY A 28 -35.15 7.92 22.91
N VAL A 29 -35.41 6.70 22.48
CA VAL A 29 -34.97 6.10 21.21
C VAL A 29 -35.79 6.50 19.97
N ASN A 30 -36.75 7.42 20.06
CA ASN A 30 -37.82 7.50 19.05
C ASN A 30 -37.86 8.74 18.15
N ASN A 31 -36.86 9.63 18.13
CA ASN A 31 -36.96 10.82 17.27
C ASN A 31 -35.69 11.32 16.54
N ILE A 32 -34.66 10.49 16.39
CA ILE A 32 -33.41 10.89 15.68
C ILE A 32 -32.99 9.83 14.65
N ILE A 33 -33.94 9.32 13.86
CA ILE A 33 -33.64 8.48 12.70
C ILE A 33 -34.32 9.06 11.46
N ARG A 34 -34.11 10.36 11.18
CA ARG A 34 -34.37 10.98 9.85
C ARG A 34 -33.50 12.21 9.58
N ILE A 35 -32.27 12.26 10.07
CA ILE A 35 -31.30 13.26 9.60
C ILE A 35 -30.27 12.55 8.71
N ASN A 36 -30.68 12.41 7.44
CA ASN A 36 -29.89 12.37 6.22
C ASN A 36 -28.47 11.80 6.27
N THR A 37 -28.38 10.52 5.92
CA THR A 37 -27.15 9.88 5.42
C THR A 37 -26.75 10.34 4.00
N ASP A 38 -27.54 11.20 3.35
CA ASP A 38 -27.29 11.68 1.98
C ASP A 38 -26.49 12.99 1.91
N THR A 39 -26.44 13.79 2.97
CA THR A 39 -25.73 15.09 2.94
C THR A 39 -24.21 14.94 2.97
N PHE A 40 -23.70 13.84 3.55
CA PHE A 40 -22.26 13.62 3.71
C PHE A 40 -21.60 13.04 2.44
N LEU A 41 -22.37 12.39 1.56
CA LEU A 41 -21.87 11.81 0.30
C LEU A 41 -21.83 12.80 -0.88
N ARG A 42 -22.51 13.96 -0.78
CA ARG A 42 -22.49 15.02 -1.81
C ARG A 42 -21.34 16.03 -1.66
N GLN A 43 -20.78 16.20 -0.47
CA GLN A 43 -19.63 17.11 -0.27
C GLN A 43 -18.29 16.50 -0.73
N CYS A 44 -18.19 15.17 -0.82
CA CYS A 44 -16.94 14.51 -1.25
C CYS A 44 -16.80 14.33 -2.77
N THR A 45 -17.86 14.55 -3.57
CA THR A 45 -17.82 14.33 -5.04
C THR A 45 -17.85 15.62 -5.87
N SER A 46 -18.11 16.79 -5.27
CA SER A 46 -18.15 18.08 -6.00
C SER A 46 -16.82 18.86 -5.98
N ALA A 47 -15.81 18.44 -5.21
CA ALA A 47 -14.59 19.24 -4.99
C ALA A 47 -13.36 18.78 -5.80
N TYR A 48 -13.48 17.85 -6.77
CA TYR A 48 -12.31 17.21 -7.39
C TYR A 48 -12.03 17.56 -8.86
N ILE A 49 -12.66 18.58 -9.45
CA ILE A 49 -12.51 18.84 -10.90
C ILE A 49 -11.74 20.12 -11.28
N ASN A 50 -11.37 21.04 -10.38
CA ASN A 50 -10.55 22.19 -10.81
C ASN A 50 -9.54 22.66 -9.76
N ARG A 51 -8.30 22.17 -9.86
CA ARG A 51 -7.13 23.00 -9.52
C ARG A 51 -5.88 22.53 -10.27
N ARG A 52 -5.76 22.99 -11.51
CA ARG A 52 -4.54 22.97 -12.32
C ARG A 52 -3.64 24.11 -11.85
N PHE A 53 -2.39 23.78 -11.50
CA PHE A 53 -1.17 24.61 -11.55
C PHE A 53 -1.31 26.14 -11.43
N PHE A 54 -0.92 26.70 -10.27
CA PHE A 54 -0.15 27.96 -10.24
C PHE A 54 0.65 28.08 -8.94
N THR A 55 1.97 28.18 -9.06
CA THR A 55 2.93 28.45 -8.00
C THR A 55 2.92 29.94 -7.63
N SER A 56 2.75 30.26 -6.34
CA SER A 56 3.22 31.53 -5.75
C SER A 56 3.27 31.38 -4.23
N VAL A 57 4.39 30.86 -3.73
CA VAL A 57 4.78 30.98 -2.33
C VAL A 57 5.80 32.12 -2.32
N ASP A 58 5.35 33.36 -2.13
CA ASP A 58 6.26 34.49 -1.82
C ASP A 58 5.62 35.72 -1.15
N SER A 59 4.35 35.71 -0.72
CA SER A 59 3.70 36.95 -0.20
C SER A 59 3.31 36.96 1.28
N THR A 60 3.60 35.93 2.09
CA THR A 60 3.16 35.93 3.51
C THR A 60 4.26 36.17 4.55
N LYS A 61 5.43 36.69 4.16
CA LYS A 61 6.48 37.11 5.10
C LYS A 61 6.33 38.54 5.64
N GLU A 62 5.55 39.42 5.00
CA GLU A 62 5.47 40.84 5.39
C GLU A 62 4.37 41.19 6.43
N SER A 63 3.46 40.27 6.76
CA SER A 63 2.31 40.60 7.62
C SER A 63 2.49 40.24 9.10
N ARG A 64 3.62 39.67 9.51
CA ARG A 64 3.85 39.20 10.90
C ARG A 64 4.70 40.11 11.78
N GLU A 65 5.31 41.17 11.23
CA GLU A 65 6.21 42.06 12.00
C GLU A 65 5.57 43.36 12.54
N LYS A 66 4.27 43.59 12.36
CA LYS A 66 3.61 44.85 12.80
C LYS A 66 2.73 44.76 14.06
N ALA A 67 2.69 43.64 14.77
CA ALA A 67 1.78 43.45 15.91
C ALA A 67 2.44 43.48 17.31
N VAL A 68 3.75 43.79 17.43
CA VAL A 68 4.49 43.67 18.71
C VAL A 68 5.14 44.99 19.14
N LYS A 69 4.53 46.17 18.90
CA LYS A 69 5.17 47.44 19.31
C LYS A 69 4.37 48.48 20.08
N ASP A 70 3.09 48.28 20.36
CA ASP A 70 2.31 49.29 21.09
C ASP A 70 1.65 48.69 22.34
N SER A 71 2.34 48.78 23.48
CA SER A 71 1.77 49.14 24.80
C SER A 71 2.66 48.71 25.97
N GLU A 72 3.81 49.36 26.14
CA GLU A 72 4.46 49.45 27.45
C GLU A 72 4.49 50.93 27.86
N GLY A 73 3.91 51.24 29.02
CA GLY A 73 4.17 52.48 29.76
C GLY A 73 2.97 53.41 29.98
N LYS A 74 2.24 53.19 31.07
CA LYS A 74 1.83 54.20 32.07
C LYS A 74 0.79 53.62 33.03
N THR A 75 1.12 53.56 34.32
CA THR A 75 0.16 53.83 35.40
C THR A 75 0.94 54.34 36.60
N GLU A 76 0.61 55.58 36.96
CA GLU A 76 1.11 56.32 38.11
C GLU A 76 0.49 55.77 39.42
N ASN A 77 1.23 55.96 40.51
CA ASN A 77 0.81 55.74 41.89
C ASN A 77 -0.42 56.57 42.26
N GLU A 78 -1.39 55.95 42.93
CA GLU A 78 -2.10 56.58 44.06
C GLU A 78 -2.27 55.53 45.17
N THR A 79 -1.83 55.92 46.37
CA THR A 79 -1.90 55.16 47.63
C THR A 79 -3.11 55.59 48.47
N MET A 80 -3.41 54.76 49.49
CA MET A 80 -4.27 54.96 50.68
C MET A 80 -5.71 54.43 50.49
N ASN A 81 -6.31 53.66 51.40
CA ASN A 81 -5.88 53.15 52.69
C ASN A 81 -6.74 51.95 53.11
N GLU A 82 -6.20 51.20 54.06
CA GLU A 82 -6.66 50.01 54.77
C GLU A 82 -8.16 49.84 55.05
N THR A 83 -8.62 48.59 54.98
CA THR A 83 -9.41 47.99 56.07
C THR A 83 -9.21 46.47 56.05
N ASP A 84 -8.53 46.00 57.10
CA ASP A 84 -8.49 44.61 57.54
C ASP A 84 -9.91 44.10 57.78
N GLU A 85 -10.32 43.04 57.08
CA GLU A 85 -11.14 41.98 57.65
C GLU A 85 -10.52 40.64 57.25
N GLN A 86 -9.85 40.05 58.25
CA GLN A 86 -9.29 38.71 58.22
C GLN A 86 -10.41 37.67 58.11
N ASP A 87 -10.65 37.16 56.90
CA ASP A 87 -11.04 35.75 56.73
C ASP A 87 -9.77 34.97 56.35
N LEU A 88 -8.87 34.85 57.31
CA LEU A 88 -7.73 33.93 57.26
C LEU A 88 -8.29 32.50 57.29
N MET A 89 -8.52 31.93 56.11
CA MET A 89 -8.53 30.47 55.98
C MET A 89 -7.23 29.95 56.62
N PRO A 90 -7.27 28.82 57.35
CA PRO A 90 -6.07 28.28 57.99
C PRO A 90 -4.92 28.20 56.99
N GLU A 91 -3.73 28.68 57.35
CA GLU A 91 -2.54 28.70 56.46
C GLU A 91 -2.23 27.29 55.90
N ASP A 92 -2.62 26.25 56.65
CA ASP A 92 -2.60 24.85 56.26
C ASP A 92 -3.61 24.47 55.17
N ALA A 93 -4.80 25.07 55.14
CA ALA A 93 -5.81 24.83 54.11
C ALA A 93 -5.40 25.41 52.75
N LEU A 94 -4.80 26.61 52.74
CA LEU A 94 -4.21 27.23 51.55
C LEU A 94 -3.01 26.44 51.02
N ARG A 95 -2.19 25.86 51.91
CA ARG A 95 -1.08 24.95 51.52
C ARG A 95 -1.60 23.66 50.88
N GLN A 96 -2.60 23.02 51.49
CA GLN A 96 -3.21 21.80 50.95
C GLN A 96 -3.86 22.05 49.58
N GLU A 97 -4.54 23.18 49.40
CA GLU A 97 -5.13 23.54 48.10
C GLU A 97 -4.06 23.75 47.03
N ASN A 98 -2.98 24.47 47.36
CA ASN A 98 -1.83 24.67 46.47
C ASN A 98 -1.13 23.35 46.09
N GLU A 99 -0.96 22.42 47.04
CA GLU A 99 -0.39 21.11 46.77
C GLU A 99 -1.32 20.27 45.86
N SER A 100 -2.63 20.30 46.10
CA SER A 100 -3.62 19.63 45.25
C SER A 100 -3.60 20.18 43.81
N MET A 101 -3.42 21.50 43.66
CA MET A 101 -3.34 22.18 42.36
C MET A 101 -2.04 21.82 41.62
N LYS A 102 -0.91 21.77 42.32
CA LYS A 102 0.38 21.30 41.76
C LYS A 102 0.31 19.84 41.30
N GLN A 103 -0.35 18.97 42.07
CA GLN A 103 -0.57 17.59 41.67
C GLN A 103 -1.45 17.50 40.42
N LYS A 104 -2.56 18.26 40.35
CA LYS A 104 -3.41 18.34 39.15
C LYS A 104 -2.63 18.82 37.93
N LEU A 105 -1.82 19.88 38.06
CA LEU A 105 -0.96 20.38 36.97
C LEU A 105 0.02 19.31 36.48
N SER A 106 0.74 18.65 37.40
CA SER A 106 1.66 17.55 37.06
C SER A 106 0.95 16.39 36.32
N THR A 107 -0.24 15.99 36.77
CA THR A 107 -1.02 14.95 36.08
C THR A 107 -1.49 15.38 34.69
N LEU A 108 -1.86 16.66 34.51
CA LEU A 108 -2.24 17.21 33.22
C LEU A 108 -1.06 17.24 32.25
N GLU A 109 0.11 17.69 32.71
CA GLU A 109 1.34 17.73 31.91
C GLU A 109 1.76 16.34 31.45
N ASN A 110 1.65 15.33 32.33
CA ASN A 110 1.96 13.94 31.98
C ASN A 110 0.99 13.39 30.94
N LYS A 111 -0.32 13.68 31.07
CA LYS A 111 -1.32 13.31 30.06
C LYS A 111 -1.07 14.01 28.72
N LEU A 112 -0.66 15.28 28.75
CA LEU A 112 -0.32 16.04 27.55
C LEU A 112 0.88 15.40 26.83
N LYS A 113 1.95 15.10 27.56
CA LYS A 113 3.13 14.39 27.03
C LYS A 113 2.76 13.02 26.46
N GLU A 114 1.92 12.26 27.15
CA GLU A 114 1.45 10.95 26.67
C GLU A 114 0.64 11.07 25.36
N LEU A 115 -0.26 12.06 25.28
CA LEU A 115 -1.04 12.32 24.08
C LEU A 115 -0.18 12.79 22.91
N GLU A 116 0.81 13.65 23.15
CA GLU A 116 1.77 14.07 22.13
C GLU A 116 2.58 12.90 21.58
N LEU A 117 3.03 12.01 22.46
CA LEU A 117 3.74 10.79 22.05
C LEU A 117 2.83 9.89 21.20
N LYS A 118 1.59 9.64 21.64
CA LYS A 118 0.61 8.86 20.88
C LYS A 118 0.30 9.50 19.52
N TYR A 119 0.16 10.82 19.48
CA TYR A 119 -0.10 11.55 18.24
C TYR A 119 1.07 11.44 17.26
N LYS A 120 2.32 11.66 17.73
CA LYS A 120 3.53 11.51 16.91
C LYS A 120 3.68 10.09 16.37
N LEU A 121 3.42 9.08 17.21
CA LEU A 121 3.43 7.67 16.80
C LEU A 121 2.35 7.39 15.75
N SER A 122 1.13 7.88 15.94
CA SER A 122 0.04 7.73 14.98
C SER A 122 0.37 8.35 13.63
N LEU A 123 1.00 9.54 13.63
CA LEU A 123 1.42 10.23 12.41
C LEU A 123 2.51 9.45 11.67
N SER A 124 3.54 8.99 12.39
CA SER A 124 4.59 8.14 11.84
C SER A 124 4.05 6.83 11.26
N ASN A 125 3.11 6.19 11.95
CA ASN A 125 2.45 4.98 11.46
C ASN A 125 1.67 5.25 10.17
N CYS A 126 0.93 6.35 10.09
CA CYS A 126 0.22 6.76 8.88
C CYS A 126 1.18 6.95 7.70
N ASP A 127 2.29 7.67 7.90
CA ASP A 127 3.30 7.90 6.88
C ASP A 127 3.94 6.59 6.39
N ASN A 128 4.23 5.67 7.31
CA ASN A 128 4.78 4.35 6.98
C ASN A 128 3.78 3.52 6.16
N MET A 129 2.51 3.52 6.54
CA MET A 129 1.45 2.84 5.78
C MET A 129 1.31 3.43 4.38
N CYS A 130 1.30 4.76 4.24
CA CYS A 130 1.28 5.41 2.93
C CYS A 130 2.48 5.02 2.05
N LYS A 131 3.69 4.91 2.64
CA LYS A 131 4.89 4.47 1.90
C LYS A 131 4.78 3.01 1.45
N ILE A 132 4.28 2.13 2.31
CA ILE A 132 4.08 0.71 2.00
C ILE A 132 3.04 0.58 0.89
N HIS A 133 1.87 1.21 1.04
CA HIS A 133 0.81 1.16 0.05
C HIS A 133 1.21 1.70 -1.32
N LYS A 134 2.03 2.76 -1.38
CA LYS A 134 2.58 3.22 -2.67
C LYS A 134 3.39 2.12 -3.37
N LYS A 135 4.29 1.45 -2.64
CA LYS A 135 5.07 0.33 -3.18
C LYS A 135 4.18 -0.85 -3.58
N GLU A 136 3.17 -1.18 -2.78
CA GLU A 136 2.21 -2.24 -3.08
C GLU A 136 1.39 -1.93 -4.34
N LEU A 137 0.94 -0.68 -4.51
CA LEU A 137 0.22 -0.24 -5.70
C LEU A 137 1.10 -0.31 -6.96
N ASP A 138 2.36 0.11 -6.86
CA ASP A 138 3.28 0.04 -7.99
C ASP A 138 3.59 -1.42 -8.36
N ASN A 139 3.80 -2.29 -7.37
CA ASN A 139 3.91 -3.73 -7.59
C ASN A 139 2.62 -4.29 -8.22
N ALA A 140 1.44 -3.93 -7.69
CA ALA A 140 0.16 -4.41 -8.20
C ALA A 140 -0.05 -4.03 -9.67
N LYS A 141 0.40 -2.84 -10.10
CA LYS A 141 0.34 -2.44 -11.52
C LYS A 141 1.25 -3.30 -12.40
N VAL A 142 2.50 -3.50 -11.99
CA VAL A 142 3.47 -4.32 -12.74
C VAL A 142 2.97 -5.76 -12.89
N TYR A 143 2.39 -6.32 -11.82
CA TYR A 143 1.95 -7.71 -11.79
C TYR A 143 0.46 -7.92 -12.06
N ALA A 144 -0.30 -6.89 -12.48
CA ALA A 144 -1.72 -7.03 -12.79
C ALA A 144 -1.98 -7.98 -13.99
N VAL A 145 -1.01 -8.09 -14.90
CA VAL A 145 -1.11 -8.86 -16.14
C VAL A 145 -0.65 -10.32 -15.96
N THR A 146 -0.25 -10.74 -14.75
CA THR A 146 0.37 -12.06 -14.55
C THR A 146 -0.53 -13.22 -14.96
N ASP A 147 -1.81 -13.19 -14.63
CA ASP A 147 -2.70 -14.32 -14.92
C ASP A 147 -3.05 -14.39 -16.40
N PHE A 148 -3.19 -13.23 -17.05
CA PHE A 148 -3.31 -13.15 -18.51
C PHE A 148 -2.05 -13.67 -19.20
N ALA A 149 -0.87 -13.25 -18.74
CA ALA A 149 0.41 -13.70 -19.27
C ALA A 149 0.57 -15.22 -19.15
N LYS A 150 0.21 -15.81 -18.00
CA LYS A 150 0.24 -17.28 -17.80
C LYS A 150 -0.61 -18.03 -18.82
N ALA A 151 -1.83 -17.57 -19.08
CA ALA A 151 -2.69 -18.17 -20.10
C ALA A 151 -2.07 -18.05 -21.51
N LEU A 152 -1.43 -16.92 -21.81
CA LEU A 152 -0.78 -16.70 -23.10
C LEU A 152 0.49 -17.55 -23.30
N LEU A 153 1.15 -17.98 -22.22
CA LEU A 153 2.27 -18.92 -22.30
C LEU A 153 1.85 -20.29 -22.84
N GLU A 154 0.59 -20.72 -22.64
CA GLU A 154 0.10 -21.97 -23.24
C GLU A 154 0.05 -21.87 -24.76
N VAL A 155 -0.30 -20.70 -25.29
CA VAL A 155 -0.28 -20.43 -26.74
C VAL A 155 1.15 -20.47 -27.27
N ALA A 156 2.11 -19.87 -26.55
CA ALA A 156 3.53 -19.96 -26.90
C ALA A 156 4.02 -21.41 -26.96
N ASP A 157 3.65 -22.25 -25.99
CA ASP A 157 3.99 -23.68 -26.01
C ASP A 157 3.39 -24.42 -27.21
N THR A 158 2.15 -24.08 -27.62
CA THR A 158 1.53 -24.71 -28.80
C THR A 158 2.27 -24.37 -30.10
N PHE A 159 2.84 -23.16 -30.20
CA PHE A 159 3.69 -22.80 -31.34
C PHE A 159 4.98 -23.62 -31.35
N GLU A 160 5.65 -23.78 -30.20
CA GLU A 160 6.85 -24.62 -30.10
C GLU A 160 6.57 -26.08 -30.52
N LEU A 161 5.44 -26.63 -30.08
CA LEU A 161 5.00 -27.97 -30.48
C LEU A 161 4.72 -28.05 -31.99
N ALA A 162 4.04 -27.04 -32.55
CA ALA A 162 3.80 -26.95 -33.98
C ALA A 162 5.11 -26.94 -34.78
N PHE A 163 6.13 -26.19 -34.34
CA PHE A 163 7.45 -26.20 -34.98
C PHE A 163 8.16 -27.55 -34.90
N GLN A 164 8.06 -28.26 -33.77
CA GLN A 164 8.63 -29.60 -33.65
C GLN A 164 8.00 -30.57 -34.64
N HIS A 165 6.66 -30.51 -34.83
CA HIS A 165 5.98 -31.32 -35.83
C HIS A 165 6.35 -30.93 -37.26
N LEU A 166 6.43 -29.63 -37.55
CA LEU A 166 6.77 -29.12 -38.88
C LEU A 166 8.18 -29.56 -39.31
N LYS A 167 9.19 -29.46 -38.43
CA LYS A 167 10.57 -29.93 -38.71
C LYS A 167 10.63 -31.42 -39.05
N ASN A 168 9.79 -32.23 -38.42
CA ASN A 168 9.73 -33.66 -38.72
C ASN A 168 9.02 -33.98 -40.05
N SER A 169 8.26 -33.02 -40.60
CA SER A 169 7.47 -33.16 -41.84
C SER A 169 8.07 -32.45 -43.06
N GLU A 170 9.25 -31.82 -42.94
CA GLU A 170 9.95 -31.10 -44.03
C GLU A 170 10.35 -31.98 -45.24
N SER A 171 9.98 -33.27 -45.27
CA SER A 171 10.15 -34.13 -46.44
C SER A 171 9.24 -33.80 -47.63
N GLU A 172 8.22 -32.95 -47.48
CA GLU A 172 7.21 -32.70 -48.54
C GLU A 172 7.05 -31.21 -48.94
N GLY A 173 8.14 -30.61 -49.44
CA GLY A 173 8.20 -29.74 -50.63
C GLY A 173 7.34 -28.47 -50.83
N SER A 174 6.31 -28.14 -50.02
CA SER A 174 5.41 -27.00 -50.31
C SER A 174 4.98 -26.15 -49.12
N GLY A 175 5.48 -26.42 -47.91
CA GLY A 175 5.07 -25.74 -46.68
C GLY A 175 5.87 -24.49 -46.27
N GLY A 176 6.93 -24.12 -47.00
CA GLY A 176 7.90 -23.10 -46.57
C GLY A 176 7.29 -21.75 -46.19
N ASP A 177 6.45 -21.18 -47.05
CA ASP A 177 5.80 -19.89 -46.82
C ASP A 177 4.87 -19.92 -45.61
N PHE A 178 4.21 -21.05 -45.35
CA PHE A 178 3.34 -21.24 -44.20
C PHE A 178 4.14 -21.34 -42.89
N VAL A 179 5.24 -22.10 -42.91
CA VAL A 179 6.17 -22.22 -41.78
C VAL A 179 6.74 -20.84 -41.43
N ASP A 180 7.13 -20.06 -42.43
CA ASP A 180 7.69 -18.72 -42.21
C ASP A 180 6.63 -17.72 -41.70
N GLY A 181 5.39 -17.83 -42.16
CA GLY A 181 4.27 -17.08 -41.58
C GLY A 181 4.07 -17.36 -40.09
N ILE A 182 4.15 -18.63 -39.66
CA ILE A 182 4.04 -18.99 -38.24
C ILE A 182 5.25 -18.46 -37.45
N LYS A 183 6.48 -18.56 -37.98
CA LYS A 183 7.68 -17.99 -37.33
C LYS A 183 7.55 -16.49 -37.11
N MET A 184 7.00 -15.75 -38.08
CA MET A 184 6.75 -14.33 -37.93
C MET A 184 5.77 -14.03 -36.80
N THR A 185 4.69 -14.82 -36.65
CA THR A 185 3.74 -14.64 -35.55
C THR A 185 4.32 -14.98 -34.19
N GLU A 186 5.16 -16.03 -34.10
CA GLU A 186 5.87 -16.36 -32.86
C GLU A 186 6.83 -15.24 -32.45
N ASN A 187 7.61 -14.71 -33.39
CA ASN A 187 8.51 -13.59 -33.12
C ASN A 187 7.76 -12.34 -32.65
N LEU A 188 6.59 -12.04 -33.24
CA LEU A 188 5.75 -10.94 -32.80
C LEU A 188 5.22 -11.15 -31.37
N LEU A 189 4.88 -12.40 -31.02
CA LEU A 189 4.48 -12.77 -29.67
C LEU A 189 5.63 -12.56 -28.66
N GLN A 190 6.84 -13.01 -29.00
CA GLN A 190 8.04 -12.81 -28.17
C GLN A 190 8.37 -11.32 -27.97
N GLN A 191 8.33 -10.52 -29.05
CA GLN A 191 8.50 -9.06 -28.94
C GLN A 191 7.43 -8.41 -28.06
N THR A 192 6.21 -8.94 -28.07
CA THR A 192 5.14 -8.45 -27.19
C THR A 192 5.43 -8.79 -25.73
N PHE A 193 5.93 -10.00 -25.44
CA PHE A 193 6.36 -10.39 -24.10
C PHE A 193 7.47 -9.49 -23.56
N GLU A 194 8.48 -9.17 -24.37
CA GLU A 194 9.57 -8.28 -23.98
C GLU A 194 9.08 -6.88 -23.59
N ARG A 195 8.11 -6.33 -24.33
CA ARG A 195 7.50 -5.01 -24.01
C ARG A 195 6.82 -4.98 -22.64
N PHE A 196 6.24 -6.10 -22.21
CA PHE A 196 5.63 -6.24 -20.89
C PHE A 196 6.61 -6.75 -19.82
N GLY A 197 7.90 -6.86 -20.14
CA GLY A 197 8.94 -7.30 -19.21
C GLY A 197 8.88 -8.80 -18.87
N ILE A 198 8.30 -9.60 -19.77
CA ILE A 198 8.27 -11.06 -19.70
C ILE A 198 9.46 -11.58 -20.51
N GLU A 199 10.35 -12.30 -19.83
CA GLU A 199 11.57 -12.85 -20.42
C GLU A 199 11.59 -14.37 -20.26
N ARG A 200 12.00 -15.07 -21.31
CA ARG A 200 12.34 -16.49 -21.23
C ARG A 200 13.73 -16.62 -20.60
N TYR A 201 13.93 -17.62 -19.75
CA TYR A 201 15.27 -18.01 -19.30
C TYR A 201 15.62 -19.39 -19.85
N GLU A 202 16.89 -19.57 -20.19
CA GLU A 202 17.43 -20.84 -20.69
C GLU A 202 17.88 -21.70 -19.53
N SER A 203 17.35 -22.92 -19.44
CA SER A 203 17.71 -23.86 -18.37
C SER A 203 18.53 -25.05 -18.88
N LEU A 204 18.82 -25.11 -20.18
CA LEU A 204 19.57 -26.24 -20.76
C LEU A 204 21.01 -26.21 -20.26
N ASN A 205 21.48 -27.36 -19.76
CA ASN A 205 22.82 -27.52 -19.21
C ASN A 205 23.12 -26.64 -17.98
N GLU A 206 22.12 -26.11 -17.29
CA GLU A 206 22.32 -25.44 -16.00
C GLU A 206 22.23 -26.43 -14.83
N GLU A 207 22.76 -26.02 -13.67
CA GLU A 207 22.54 -26.75 -12.42
C GLU A 207 21.06 -26.67 -12.02
N PHE A 208 20.52 -27.76 -11.49
CA PHE A 208 19.14 -27.79 -11.08
C PHE A 208 18.91 -26.94 -9.83
N ASN A 209 18.12 -25.87 -9.96
CA ASN A 209 17.67 -25.05 -8.84
C ASN A 209 16.13 -25.22 -8.64
N PRO A 210 15.67 -25.75 -7.49
CA PRO A 210 14.25 -25.93 -7.19
C PRO A 210 13.39 -24.65 -7.22
N GLN A 211 14.02 -23.47 -7.07
CA GLN A 211 13.28 -22.21 -7.11
C GLN A 211 12.79 -21.86 -8.51
N VAL A 212 13.58 -22.21 -9.55
CA VAL A 212 13.32 -21.87 -10.96
C VAL A 212 12.91 -23.08 -11.80
N HIS A 213 13.28 -24.28 -11.40
CA HIS A 213 13.09 -25.50 -12.19
C HIS A 213 12.11 -26.47 -11.51
N GLU A 214 11.19 -27.01 -12.31
CA GLU A 214 10.28 -28.09 -11.95
C GLU A 214 10.78 -29.39 -12.61
N ALA A 215 11.36 -30.29 -11.81
CA ALA A 215 11.85 -31.57 -12.31
C ALA A 215 10.68 -32.52 -12.62
N MET A 216 10.58 -32.98 -13.87
CA MET A 216 9.52 -33.90 -14.32
C MET A 216 9.96 -35.35 -14.34
N PHE A 217 11.20 -35.62 -14.72
CA PHE A 217 11.74 -36.97 -14.79
C PHE A 217 13.27 -36.95 -14.61
N GLU A 218 13.80 -38.10 -14.20
CA GLU A 218 15.23 -38.33 -14.08
C GLU A 218 15.73 -39.03 -15.35
N VAL A 219 16.80 -38.51 -15.95
CA VAL A 219 17.49 -39.14 -17.08
C VAL A 219 18.81 -39.70 -16.58
N GLY A 220 19.03 -40.99 -16.81
CA GLY A 220 20.30 -41.65 -16.47
C GLY A 220 21.42 -41.13 -17.37
N ASP A 221 22.40 -40.45 -16.78
CA ASP A 221 23.58 -39.96 -17.48
C ASP A 221 24.84 -40.32 -16.71
N LYS A 222 25.91 -40.68 -17.44
CA LYS A 222 27.20 -41.08 -16.85
C LYS A 222 28.07 -39.87 -16.50
N ASN A 223 27.83 -38.73 -17.14
CA ASN A 223 28.75 -37.59 -17.12
C ASN A 223 28.34 -36.47 -16.17
N SER A 224 27.07 -36.35 -15.80
CA SER A 224 26.58 -35.22 -15.00
C SER A 224 25.58 -35.66 -13.92
N HIS A 225 25.60 -35.01 -12.76
CA HIS A 225 24.64 -35.22 -11.67
C HIS A 225 23.95 -33.90 -11.30
N ASN A 226 22.65 -33.93 -11.03
CA ASN A 226 21.84 -32.75 -10.67
C ASN A 226 21.90 -31.61 -11.70
N LYS A 227 22.05 -31.97 -12.97
CA LYS A 227 22.09 -31.02 -14.09
C LYS A 227 20.84 -31.14 -14.94
N VAL A 228 20.37 -30.04 -15.51
CA VAL A 228 19.27 -30.06 -16.47
C VAL A 228 19.79 -30.57 -17.81
N ILE A 229 19.31 -31.73 -18.25
CA ILE A 229 19.66 -32.33 -19.55
C ILE A 229 18.69 -31.89 -20.63
N GLN A 230 17.40 -31.88 -20.30
CA GLN A 230 16.34 -31.63 -21.27
C GLN A 230 15.33 -30.66 -20.70
N VAL A 231 14.88 -29.71 -21.53
CA VAL A 231 13.77 -28.81 -21.21
C VAL A 231 12.56 -29.28 -22.00
N VAL A 232 11.48 -29.60 -21.29
CA VAL A 232 10.18 -29.99 -21.88
C VAL A 232 9.34 -28.76 -22.17
N LYS A 233 9.32 -27.83 -21.21
CA LYS A 233 8.65 -26.54 -21.34
C LYS A 233 9.54 -25.43 -20.82
N ASN A 234 9.61 -24.35 -21.58
CA ASN A 234 10.43 -23.21 -21.23
C ASN A 234 9.86 -22.43 -20.04
N GLY A 235 10.76 -21.94 -19.20
CA GLY A 235 10.43 -21.10 -18.07
C GLY A 235 10.39 -19.62 -18.45
N TYR A 236 9.53 -18.86 -17.77
CA TYR A 236 9.37 -17.43 -17.99
C TYR A 236 9.40 -16.66 -16.67
N LYS A 237 9.98 -15.46 -16.69
CA LYS A 237 10.04 -14.51 -15.58
C LYS A 237 9.44 -13.17 -15.99
N ILE A 238 8.78 -12.48 -15.06
CA ILE A 238 8.21 -11.14 -15.23
C ILE A 238 8.87 -10.20 -14.23
N SER A 239 9.56 -9.16 -14.72
CA SER A 239 10.22 -8.14 -13.89
C SER A 239 11.03 -8.70 -12.69
N GLY A 240 11.71 -9.83 -12.88
CA GLY A 240 12.53 -10.51 -11.87
C GLY A 240 11.81 -11.55 -10.99
N ARG A 241 10.49 -11.74 -11.13
CA ARG A 241 9.73 -12.83 -10.48
C ARG A 241 9.43 -13.95 -11.45
N ILE A 242 9.39 -15.18 -10.96
CA ILE A 242 9.10 -16.35 -11.79
C ILE A 242 7.60 -16.38 -12.10
N LEU A 243 7.25 -16.37 -13.39
CA LEU A 243 5.88 -16.49 -13.86
C LEU A 243 5.48 -17.96 -14.00
N ARG A 244 6.39 -18.76 -14.58
CA ARG A 244 6.28 -20.20 -14.75
C ARG A 244 7.66 -20.84 -14.63
N PRO A 245 7.83 -21.88 -13.80
CA PRO A 245 9.08 -22.63 -13.73
C PRO A 245 9.31 -23.41 -15.02
N ALA A 246 10.57 -23.60 -15.41
CA ALA A 246 10.92 -24.45 -16.53
C ALA A 246 10.69 -25.92 -16.13
N LYS A 247 10.00 -26.67 -16.99
CA LYS A 247 9.79 -28.11 -16.76
C LYS A 247 10.94 -28.87 -17.38
N VAL A 248 11.71 -29.57 -16.56
CA VAL A 248 13.02 -30.09 -16.95
C VAL A 248 13.21 -31.56 -16.58
N GLY A 249 14.02 -32.26 -17.36
CA GLY A 249 14.58 -33.57 -17.05
C GLY A 249 15.95 -33.40 -16.39
N VAL A 250 16.13 -33.96 -15.20
CA VAL A 250 17.36 -33.83 -14.38
C VAL A 250 18.22 -35.07 -14.49
N SER A 251 19.54 -34.90 -14.50
CA SER A 251 20.49 -36.00 -14.56
C SER A 251 20.61 -36.75 -13.23
N LYS A 252 20.44 -38.07 -13.30
CA LYS A 252 20.77 -38.97 -12.21
C LYS A 252 21.99 -39.77 -12.59
N ARG A 253 22.97 -39.77 -11.70
CA ARG A 253 24.15 -40.62 -11.83
C ARG A 253 23.69 -42.07 -11.68
N LEU A 254 23.89 -42.86 -12.72
CA LEU A 254 23.69 -44.31 -12.72
C LEU A 254 24.80 -45.03 -11.94
#